data_AF-A0A6L2PCY8-F1
#
_entry.id   AF-A0A6L2PCY8-F1
#
_cell.length_a   1.000
_cell.length_b   1.000
_cell.length_c   1.000
_cell.angle_alpha   90.00
_cell.angle_beta   90.00
_cell.angle_gamma   90.00
#
_symmetry.space_group_name_H-M   'P 1'
#
loop_
_entity.id
_entity.type
_entity.pdbx_description
1 polymer ?
#
loop_
_entity_poly.entity_id
_entity_poly.type
_entity_poly.pdbx_seq_one_letter_code
_entity_poly.pdbx_strand_id
1 'polypeptide(L)'
;MPDDDFIHVKTKKRSRRNTDTTQKVLATGSESHKVNINKGTGIRRILLTKNEVATSDYYSSVLIKLNQGLKQLNCLGVKEIICYGLGHFVDCVESRYQFGLLLSLKDHFSASVCIFDPVFYSAEIEILRELGCEVITANEEGKRKTTPDTVTLVYLPHCPKQLTNNFLWTNWGPELKNCIIFSNSFSKIIESQPKRVLNVSAGYIFNIIPYTEEFSLDNSFRYKDIFNDIAIHIFPHERLASLSQDFWNLCEEPQYKVVRTLRQLISEIRYFSSEKKLQDSLLVKYIMMQFHKYKETDQQLCKAQEEMKFLASSYLCYLHSQRRYKEICDQYHVKGERSVKETADMMGFKLPHDPK
;
A
#
# COMPACT_ATOMS: atom_id res chain seq x y z
N MET A 1 32.36 12.95 45.68
CA MET A 1 31.15 13.66 45.22
C MET A 1 31.61 14.95 44.58
N PRO A 2 31.56 15.09 43.25
CA PRO A 2 31.69 16.39 42.60
C PRO A 2 30.32 17.05 42.51
N ASP A 3 30.28 18.32 42.90
CA ASP A 3 29.15 19.24 42.77
C ASP A 3 28.90 19.58 41.29
N ASP A 4 27.71 19.27 40.79
CA ASP A 4 27.22 19.80 39.50
C ASP A 4 26.27 20.99 39.78
N ASP A 5 26.86 22.19 39.80
CA ASP A 5 26.16 23.47 39.84
C ASP A 5 25.45 23.75 38.50
N PHE A 6 24.15 23.45 38.40
CA PHE A 6 23.32 23.88 37.27
C PHE A 6 22.66 25.24 37.54
N ILE A 7 23.04 26.26 36.78
CA ILE A 7 22.47 27.62 36.84
C ILE A 7 21.22 27.73 35.96
N HIS A 8 20.13 28.25 36.54
CA HIS A 8 18.86 28.50 35.86
C HIS A 8 18.92 29.74 34.94
N VAL A 9 18.85 29.55 33.62
CA VAL A 9 18.79 30.68 32.66
C VAL A 9 17.34 31.17 32.50
N LYS A 10 17.06 32.39 32.97
CA LYS A 10 15.77 33.09 32.75
C LYS A 10 15.78 33.75 31.36
N THR A 11 15.05 33.19 30.40
CA THR A 11 14.81 33.84 29.11
C THR A 11 13.64 34.84 29.19
N LYS A 12 13.90 36.10 28.81
CA LYS A 12 12.92 37.19 28.73
C LYS A 12 11.79 36.83 27.76
N LYS A 13 10.53 36.82 28.26
CA LYS A 13 9.31 36.75 27.45
C LYS A 13 9.28 37.92 26.44
N ARG A 14 9.41 37.61 25.14
CA ARG A 14 9.06 38.54 24.06
C ARG A 14 7.56 38.47 23.81
N SER A 15 6.88 39.60 23.95
CA SER A 15 5.46 39.78 23.66
C SER A 15 5.16 39.43 22.19
N ARG A 16 4.28 38.45 21.95
CA ARG A 16 3.72 38.16 20.63
C ARG A 16 2.48 39.04 20.43
N ARG A 17 2.50 39.84 19.35
CA ARG A 17 1.35 40.62 18.88
C ARG A 17 0.21 39.68 18.47
N ASN A 18 -0.99 39.98 18.98
CA ASN A 18 -2.26 39.38 18.60
C ASN A 18 -2.53 39.59 17.11
N THR A 19 -2.82 38.50 16.40
CA THR A 19 -3.64 38.53 15.20
C THR A 19 -4.72 37.47 15.38
N ASP A 20 -5.98 37.90 15.26
CA ASP A 20 -7.19 37.19 15.64
C ASP A 20 -7.26 35.77 15.07
N THR A 21 -7.34 34.80 15.98
CA THR A 21 -7.68 33.42 15.65
C THR A 21 -9.18 33.27 15.76
N THR A 22 -9.91 33.53 14.67
CA THR A 22 -11.34 33.21 14.60
C THR A 22 -11.48 31.68 14.61
N GLN A 23 -12.10 31.16 15.66
CA GLN A 23 -12.52 29.77 15.79
C GLN A 23 -13.38 29.37 14.57
N LYS A 24 -12.85 28.55 13.66
CA LYS A 24 -13.67 27.82 12.69
C LYS A 24 -14.13 26.52 13.33
N VAL A 25 -15.39 26.54 13.73
CA VAL A 25 -16.24 25.39 14.02
C VAL A 25 -16.10 24.38 12.88
N LEU A 26 -15.79 23.11 13.21
CA LEU A 26 -15.79 22.02 12.25
C LEU A 26 -17.21 21.78 11.74
N ALA A 27 -17.46 22.23 10.51
CA ALA A 27 -18.61 21.81 9.73
C ALA A 27 -18.30 20.48 9.06
N THR A 28 -19.11 19.48 9.38
CA THR A 28 -19.31 18.24 8.63
C THR A 28 -19.77 18.55 7.20
N GLY A 29 -19.05 18.06 6.20
CA GLY A 29 -19.47 18.15 4.80
C GLY A 29 -18.44 17.53 3.87
N SER A 30 -18.83 16.48 3.15
CA SER A 30 -18.12 15.99 1.97
C SER A 30 -18.20 17.05 0.87
N GLU A 31 -17.25 17.97 0.83
CA GLU A 31 -17.02 18.83 -0.32
C GLU A 31 -15.73 18.36 -1.00
N SER A 32 -15.87 17.83 -2.22
CA SER A 32 -14.78 17.74 -3.18
C SER A 32 -14.05 19.09 -3.18
N HIS A 33 -12.81 19.12 -2.69
CA HIS A 33 -11.96 20.30 -2.84
C HIS A 33 -11.81 20.54 -4.35
N LYS A 34 -12.56 21.51 -4.89
CA LYS A 34 -12.36 22.02 -6.24
C LYS A 34 -11.05 22.78 -6.24
N VAL A 35 -9.94 22.07 -6.38
CA VAL A 35 -8.64 22.68 -6.68
C VAL A 35 -8.82 23.41 -8.00
N ASN A 36 -8.64 24.74 -8.00
CA ASN A 36 -8.74 25.56 -9.20
C ASN A 36 -7.49 25.32 -10.07
N ILE A 37 -7.49 24.21 -10.79
CA ILE A 37 -6.40 23.81 -11.67
C ILE A 37 -6.56 24.53 -13.00
N ASN A 38 -5.62 25.41 -13.34
CA ASN A 38 -5.53 25.96 -14.68
C ASN A 38 -5.08 24.85 -15.65
N LYS A 39 -6.04 24.29 -16.39
CA LYS A 39 -5.87 23.16 -17.31
C LYS A 39 -4.71 23.36 -18.30
N GLY A 40 -4.64 24.53 -18.94
CA GLY A 40 -3.58 24.84 -19.92
C GLY A 40 -2.18 24.85 -19.32
N THR A 41 -2.04 25.38 -18.10
CA THR A 41 -0.77 25.36 -17.36
C THR A 41 -0.41 23.94 -16.93
N GLY A 42 -1.39 23.15 -16.49
CA GLY A 42 -1.22 21.73 -16.14
C GLY A 42 -0.67 20.92 -17.30
N ILE A 43 -1.34 20.97 -18.47
CA ILE A 43 -0.91 20.30 -19.69
C ILE A 43 0.51 20.72 -20.09
N ARG A 44 0.79 22.04 -20.10
CA ARG A 44 2.14 22.54 -20.43
C ARG A 44 3.21 21.94 -19.53
N ARG A 45 2.98 21.87 -18.21
CA ARG A 45 3.95 21.29 -17.26
C ARG A 45 4.15 19.79 -17.52
N ILE A 46 3.09 19.06 -17.82
CA ILE A 46 3.15 17.62 -18.13
C ILE A 46 3.92 17.36 -19.43
N LEU A 47 3.71 18.18 -20.47
CA LEU A 47 4.43 18.03 -21.73
C LEU A 47 5.93 18.38 -21.57
N LEU A 48 6.27 19.35 -20.72
CA LEU A 48 7.65 19.64 -20.37
C LEU A 48 8.32 18.47 -19.65
N THR A 49 7.65 17.88 -18.64
CA THR A 49 8.20 16.71 -17.93
C THR A 49 8.29 15.49 -18.83
N LYS A 50 7.32 15.26 -19.72
CA LYS A 50 7.37 14.22 -20.74
C LYS A 50 8.62 14.35 -21.62
N ASN A 51 8.88 15.55 -22.16
CA ASN A 51 10.06 15.80 -22.99
C ASN A 51 11.35 15.55 -22.21
N GLU A 52 11.42 16.03 -20.97
CA GLU A 52 12.60 15.84 -20.12
C GLU A 52 12.87 14.36 -19.80
N VAL A 53 11.81 13.57 -19.54
CA VAL A 53 11.93 12.12 -19.38
C VAL A 53 12.39 11.48 -20.69
N ALA A 54 11.75 11.82 -21.81
CA ALA A 54 12.05 11.24 -23.12
C ALA A 54 13.51 11.46 -23.57
N THR A 55 14.14 12.57 -23.14
CA THR A 55 15.55 12.86 -23.43
C THR A 55 16.53 12.32 -22.40
N SER A 56 16.06 11.63 -21.35
CA SER A 56 16.91 11.16 -20.26
C SER A 56 17.51 9.78 -20.53
N ASP A 57 18.70 9.53 -19.96
CA ASP A 57 19.33 8.20 -19.97
C ASP A 57 18.46 7.13 -19.31
N TYR A 58 17.64 7.54 -18.32
CA TYR A 58 16.70 6.65 -17.66
C TYR A 58 15.66 6.10 -18.65
N TYR A 59 15.07 6.95 -19.49
CA TYR A 59 14.12 6.52 -20.50
C TYR A 59 14.76 5.58 -21.53
N SER A 60 15.98 5.88 -21.97
CA SER A 60 16.76 5.00 -22.85
C SER A 60 16.97 3.63 -22.21
N SER A 61 17.33 3.57 -20.93
CA SER A 61 17.46 2.32 -20.17
C SER A 61 16.14 1.54 -20.09
N VAL A 62 15.03 2.23 -19.79
CA VAL A 62 13.68 1.64 -19.78
C VAL A 62 13.35 1.02 -21.13
N LEU A 63 13.56 1.74 -22.24
CA LEU A 63 13.29 1.21 -23.58
C LEU A 63 14.17 0.01 -23.93
N ILE A 64 15.46 0.03 -23.57
CA ILE A 64 16.35 -1.10 -23.81
C ILE A 64 15.82 -2.35 -23.09
N LYS A 65 15.43 -2.22 -21.80
CA LYS A 65 14.91 -3.35 -21.02
C LYS A 65 13.52 -3.80 -21.49
N LEU A 66 12.63 -2.88 -21.86
CA LEU A 66 11.34 -3.22 -22.45
C LEU A 66 11.50 -3.98 -23.77
N ASN A 67 12.37 -3.51 -24.66
CA ASN A 67 12.65 -4.18 -25.94
C ASN A 67 13.33 -5.53 -25.75
N GLN A 68 14.21 -5.66 -24.75
CA GLN A 68 14.76 -6.95 -24.34
C GLN A 68 13.65 -7.92 -23.90
N GLY A 69 12.71 -7.45 -23.06
CA GLY A 69 11.56 -8.24 -22.64
C GLY A 69 10.64 -8.64 -23.80
N LEU A 70 10.26 -7.68 -24.65
CA LEU A 70 9.46 -7.93 -25.85
C LEU A 70 10.08 -8.98 -26.78
N LYS A 71 11.40 -8.92 -26.97
CA LYS A 71 12.14 -9.93 -27.75
C LYS A 71 12.02 -11.33 -27.14
N GLN A 72 12.14 -11.47 -25.82
CA GLN A 72 11.97 -12.76 -25.14
C GLN A 72 10.53 -13.28 -25.19
N LEU A 73 9.55 -12.38 -25.27
CA LEU A 73 8.15 -12.73 -25.47
C LEU A 73 7.78 -12.98 -26.94
N ASN A 74 8.74 -12.88 -27.87
CA ASN A 74 8.53 -12.98 -29.33
C ASN A 74 7.45 -12.01 -29.85
N CYS A 75 7.40 -10.80 -29.29
CA CYS A 75 6.42 -9.78 -29.62
C CYS A 75 7.07 -8.51 -30.18
N LEU A 76 6.37 -7.82 -31.09
CA LEU A 76 6.90 -6.65 -31.80
C LEU A 76 6.62 -5.32 -31.09
N GLY A 77 5.81 -5.31 -30.03
CA GLY A 77 5.47 -4.09 -29.30
C GLY A 77 4.32 -4.28 -28.32
N VAL A 78 3.97 -3.20 -27.65
CA VAL A 78 2.85 -3.11 -26.70
C VAL A 78 1.63 -2.52 -27.43
N LYS A 79 0.44 -3.12 -27.25
CA LYS A 79 -0.81 -2.60 -27.83
C LYS A 79 -1.64 -1.79 -26.85
N GLU A 80 -1.64 -2.20 -25.59
CA GLU A 80 -2.39 -1.58 -24.52
C GLU A 80 -1.48 -1.32 -23.32
N ILE A 81 -1.66 -0.17 -22.69
CA ILE A 81 -1.07 0.14 -21.39
C ILE A 81 -2.20 0.31 -20.39
N ILE A 82 -2.15 -0.46 -19.30
CA ILE A 82 -3.06 -0.30 -18.16
C ILE A 82 -2.26 0.35 -17.03
N CYS A 83 -2.65 1.56 -16.63
CA CYS A 83 -2.01 2.29 -15.56
C CYS A 83 -2.90 2.36 -14.33
N TYR A 84 -2.36 2.03 -13.16
CA TYR A 84 -2.99 2.35 -11.89
C TYR A 84 -2.06 3.15 -10.99
N GLY A 85 -2.63 3.92 -10.06
CA GLY A 85 -1.90 4.50 -8.94
C GLY A 85 -0.94 5.63 -9.32
N LEU A 86 -1.29 6.44 -10.31
CA LEU A 86 -0.45 7.55 -10.78
C LEU A 86 -0.35 8.70 -9.76
N GLY A 87 -1.39 8.92 -8.96
CA GLY A 87 -1.51 10.04 -8.03
C GLY A 87 -1.83 11.39 -8.68
N HIS A 88 -1.87 12.44 -7.86
CA HIS A 88 -2.16 13.81 -8.29
C HIS A 88 -1.00 14.41 -9.12
N PHE A 89 -0.94 14.18 -10.42
CA PHE A 89 0.14 14.65 -11.29
C PHE A 89 0.17 16.18 -11.51
N VAL A 90 -0.89 16.91 -11.16
CA VAL A 90 -0.86 18.38 -11.19
C VAL A 90 -0.08 18.94 -9.99
N ASP A 91 -0.22 18.33 -8.82
CA ASP A 91 0.34 18.85 -7.56
C ASP A 91 1.63 18.12 -7.15
N CYS A 92 1.71 16.82 -7.40
CA CYS A 92 2.86 15.98 -7.10
C CYS A 92 3.86 15.95 -8.26
N VAL A 93 5.12 16.32 -7.98
CA VAL A 93 6.19 16.33 -8.98
C VAL A 93 6.52 14.91 -9.44
N GLU A 94 6.60 13.97 -8.50
CA GLU A 94 6.85 12.54 -8.78
C GLU A 94 5.80 11.97 -9.74
N SER A 95 4.52 12.08 -9.39
CA SER A 95 3.39 11.66 -10.24
C SER A 95 3.46 12.29 -11.63
N ARG A 96 3.88 13.55 -11.74
CA ARG A 96 4.02 14.24 -13.03
C ARG A 96 5.11 13.65 -13.91
N TYR A 97 6.24 13.27 -13.32
CA TYR A 97 7.32 12.62 -14.07
C TYR A 97 6.97 11.17 -14.44
N GLN A 98 6.30 10.43 -13.55
CA GLN A 98 5.75 9.11 -13.87
C GLN A 98 4.73 9.20 -15.01
N PHE A 99 3.88 10.23 -15.00
CA PHE A 99 2.94 10.46 -16.10
C PHE A 99 3.68 10.84 -17.39
N GLY A 100 4.73 11.65 -17.29
CA GLY A 100 5.62 11.96 -18.41
C GLY A 100 6.21 10.69 -19.04
N LEU A 101 6.68 9.75 -18.22
CA LEU A 101 7.16 8.45 -18.69
C LEU A 101 6.06 7.64 -19.38
N LEU A 102 4.88 7.54 -18.76
CA LEU A 102 3.72 6.84 -19.33
C LEU A 102 3.37 7.39 -20.72
N LEU A 103 3.31 8.72 -20.88
CA LEU A 103 3.03 9.36 -22.17
C LEU A 103 4.13 9.13 -23.21
N SER A 104 5.40 9.10 -22.79
CA SER A 104 6.51 8.77 -23.69
C SER A 104 6.42 7.32 -24.20
N LEU A 105 6.06 6.38 -23.32
CA LEU A 105 5.85 4.97 -23.69
C LEU A 105 4.61 4.79 -24.58
N LYS A 106 3.51 5.48 -24.26
CA LYS A 106 2.30 5.55 -25.09
C LYS A 106 2.64 5.90 -26.53
N ASP A 107 3.38 6.99 -26.71
CA ASP A 107 3.75 7.47 -28.05
C ASP A 107 4.73 6.53 -28.75
N HIS A 108 5.73 6.01 -28.02
CA HIS A 108 6.73 5.09 -28.58
C HIS A 108 6.10 3.83 -29.17
N PHE A 109 5.14 3.23 -28.47
CA PHE A 109 4.46 2.02 -28.93
C PHE A 109 3.18 2.29 -29.74
N SER A 110 2.74 3.55 -29.82
CA SER A 110 1.42 3.91 -30.35
C SER A 110 0.30 3.10 -29.67
N ALA A 111 0.42 2.91 -28.36
CA ALA A 111 -0.48 2.06 -27.57
C ALA A 111 -1.69 2.85 -27.05
N SER A 112 -2.81 2.16 -26.85
CA SER A 112 -3.93 2.71 -26.07
C SER A 112 -3.54 2.76 -24.59
N VAL A 113 -4.08 3.73 -23.84
CA VAL A 113 -3.82 3.85 -22.40
C VAL A 113 -5.14 3.91 -21.65
N CYS A 114 -5.37 2.93 -20.79
CA CYS A 114 -6.42 2.93 -19.78
C CYS A 114 -5.80 3.29 -18.43
N ILE A 115 -6.33 4.27 -17.72
CA ILE A 115 -5.76 4.75 -16.46
C ILE A 115 -6.80 4.90 -15.36
N PHE A 116 -6.43 4.50 -14.14
CA PHE A 116 -7.24 4.70 -12.95
C PHE A 116 -6.40 5.14 -11.76
N ASP A 117 -6.86 6.19 -11.09
CA ASP A 117 -6.47 6.48 -9.73
C ASP A 117 -7.67 7.13 -9.04
N PRO A 118 -8.14 6.59 -7.91
CA PRO A 118 -9.28 7.16 -7.20
C PRO A 118 -9.00 8.56 -6.62
N VAL A 119 -7.73 9.00 -6.53
CA VAL A 119 -7.42 10.38 -6.11
C VAL A 119 -7.65 11.44 -7.17
N PHE A 120 -7.82 11.10 -8.45
CA PHE A 120 -7.81 12.13 -9.50
C PHE A 120 -8.86 13.23 -9.29
N TYR A 121 -8.43 14.49 -9.47
CA TYR A 121 -9.36 15.61 -9.55
C TYR A 121 -10.14 15.59 -10.87
N SER A 122 -11.31 16.23 -10.92
CA SER A 122 -12.08 16.36 -12.16
C SER A 122 -11.29 17.03 -13.28
N ALA A 123 -10.47 18.05 -12.95
CA ALA A 123 -9.59 18.71 -13.92
C ALA A 123 -8.45 17.79 -14.41
N GLU A 124 -7.95 16.88 -13.56
CA GLU A 124 -6.95 15.88 -13.96
C GLU A 124 -7.56 14.88 -14.95
N ILE A 125 -8.79 14.42 -14.69
CA ILE A 125 -9.54 13.55 -15.60
C ILE A 125 -9.72 14.21 -16.98
N GLU A 126 -10.04 15.51 -17.02
CA GLU A 126 -10.14 16.26 -18.28
C GLU A 126 -8.81 16.38 -19.01
N ILE A 127 -7.69 16.55 -18.29
CA ILE A 127 -6.34 16.57 -18.86
C ILE A 127 -5.97 15.20 -19.44
N LEU A 128 -6.25 14.11 -18.71
CA LEU A 128 -5.99 12.74 -19.17
C LEU A 128 -6.69 12.46 -20.50
N ARG A 129 -7.98 12.82 -20.60
CA ARG A 129 -8.77 12.67 -21.83
C ARG A 129 -8.21 13.49 -22.98
N GLU A 130 -7.80 14.74 -22.73
CA GLU A 130 -7.20 15.61 -23.76
C GLU A 130 -5.86 15.08 -24.27
N LEU A 131 -5.10 14.39 -23.42
CA LEU A 131 -3.83 13.74 -23.78
C LEU A 131 -4.02 12.32 -24.40
N GLY A 132 -5.27 11.92 -24.63
CA GLY A 132 -5.62 10.65 -25.28
C GLY A 132 -5.50 9.43 -24.38
N CYS A 133 -5.69 9.59 -23.07
CA CYS A 133 -5.83 8.48 -22.13
C CYS A 133 -7.31 8.24 -21.82
N GLU A 134 -7.73 6.97 -21.81
CA GLU A 134 -9.04 6.54 -21.34
C GLU A 134 -9.02 6.43 -19.81
N VAL A 135 -9.94 7.12 -19.15
CA VAL A 135 -10.05 7.09 -17.68
C VAL A 135 -11.09 6.05 -17.28
N ILE A 136 -10.65 5.03 -16.53
CA ILE A 136 -11.52 4.01 -15.98
C ILE A 136 -12.43 4.67 -14.93
N THR A 137 -13.71 4.35 -14.93
CA THR A 137 -14.72 5.03 -14.10
C THR A 137 -15.05 4.30 -12.80
N ALA A 138 -14.70 3.02 -12.71
CA ALA A 138 -14.92 2.17 -11.54
C ALA A 138 -13.59 1.76 -10.92
N ASN A 139 -13.56 1.65 -9.59
CA ASN A 139 -12.42 1.08 -8.90
C ASN A 139 -12.40 -0.44 -9.10
N GLU A 140 -11.61 -0.90 -10.06
CA GLU A 140 -11.41 -2.33 -10.35
C GLU A 140 -10.42 -2.99 -9.38
N GLU A 141 -9.82 -2.25 -8.44
CA GLU A 141 -8.81 -2.74 -7.48
C GLU A 141 -7.63 -3.48 -8.14
N GLY A 142 -7.30 -3.13 -9.39
CA GLY A 142 -6.28 -3.81 -10.21
C GLY A 142 -6.75 -5.13 -10.85
N LYS A 143 -8.03 -5.49 -10.73
CA LYS A 143 -8.62 -6.75 -11.21
C LYS A 143 -9.11 -6.67 -12.66
N ARG A 144 -8.27 -6.14 -13.54
CA ARG A 144 -8.57 -6.03 -14.98
C ARG A 144 -7.97 -7.20 -15.74
N LYS A 145 -8.77 -7.83 -16.57
CA LYS A 145 -8.32 -8.88 -17.47
C LYS A 145 -7.66 -8.27 -18.70
N THR A 146 -6.53 -8.83 -19.13
CA THR A 146 -5.85 -8.38 -20.34
C THR A 146 -6.55 -8.85 -21.60
N THR A 147 -6.33 -8.12 -22.68
CA THR A 147 -6.84 -8.48 -24.00
C THR A 147 -6.06 -9.70 -24.53
N PRO A 148 -6.75 -10.79 -24.93
CA PRO A 148 -6.10 -11.96 -25.50
C PRO A 148 -5.22 -11.62 -26.71
N ASP A 149 -4.17 -12.41 -26.93
CA ASP A 149 -3.29 -12.35 -28.11
C ASP A 149 -2.56 -11.01 -28.34
N THR A 150 -2.54 -10.12 -27.34
CA THR A 150 -1.84 -8.83 -27.41
C THR A 150 -1.00 -8.58 -26.16
N VAL A 151 0.17 -7.97 -26.35
CA VAL A 151 1.01 -7.61 -25.20
C VAL A 151 0.47 -6.37 -24.51
N THR A 152 0.18 -6.52 -23.23
CA THR A 152 -0.27 -5.45 -22.34
C THR A 152 0.86 -5.03 -21.41
N LEU A 153 1.18 -3.73 -21.38
CA LEU A 153 2.07 -3.14 -20.38
C LEU A 153 1.24 -2.68 -19.18
N VAL A 154 1.49 -3.29 -18.02
CA VAL A 154 0.83 -2.93 -16.76
C VAL A 154 1.75 -1.97 -16.03
N TYR A 155 1.35 -0.70 -15.94
CA TYR A 155 2.15 0.39 -15.42
C TYR A 155 1.69 0.76 -14.00
N LEU A 156 2.47 0.32 -13.01
CA LEU A 156 2.17 0.34 -11.57
C LEU A 156 3.35 0.90 -10.75
N PRO A 157 3.90 2.09 -11.08
CA PRO A 157 5.01 2.65 -10.32
C PRO A 157 4.58 2.94 -8.88
N HIS A 158 5.37 2.49 -7.90
CA HIS A 158 5.14 2.72 -6.46
C HIS A 158 3.76 2.36 -5.93
N CYS A 159 3.05 1.51 -6.68
CA CYS A 159 1.75 1.03 -6.25
C CYS A 159 1.92 0.04 -5.09
N PRO A 160 0.93 -0.03 -4.17
CA PRO A 160 0.89 -1.09 -3.19
C PRO A 160 0.96 -2.46 -3.89
N LYS A 161 1.79 -3.37 -3.39
CA LYS A 161 1.97 -4.75 -3.92
C LYS A 161 0.64 -5.51 -4.12
N GLN A 162 -0.41 -5.11 -3.40
CA GLN A 162 -1.75 -5.67 -3.51
C GLN A 162 -2.37 -5.44 -4.89
N LEU A 163 -2.14 -4.29 -5.54
CA LEU A 163 -2.64 -4.04 -6.90
C LEU A 163 -2.01 -5.02 -7.90
N THR A 164 -0.68 -5.16 -7.86
CA THR A 164 0.03 -6.14 -8.69
C THR A 164 -0.43 -7.57 -8.40
N ASN A 165 -0.62 -7.91 -7.12
CA ASN A 165 -1.09 -9.23 -6.73
C ASN A 165 -2.52 -9.52 -7.23
N ASN A 166 -3.43 -8.53 -7.20
CA ASN A 166 -4.78 -8.65 -7.76
C ASN A 166 -4.77 -8.79 -9.27
N PHE A 167 -3.90 -8.03 -9.95
CA PHE A 167 -3.72 -8.15 -11.40
C PHE A 167 -3.24 -9.55 -11.78
N LEU A 168 -2.23 -10.07 -11.09
CA LEU A 168 -1.71 -11.43 -11.30
C LEU A 168 -2.78 -12.49 -11.04
N TRP A 169 -3.56 -12.35 -9.97
CA TRP A 169 -4.68 -13.24 -9.69
C TRP A 169 -5.72 -13.24 -10.82
N THR A 170 -6.13 -12.07 -11.29
CA THR A 170 -7.16 -11.93 -12.34
C THR A 170 -6.72 -12.56 -13.65
N ASN A 171 -5.41 -12.54 -13.92
CA ASN A 171 -4.79 -13.05 -15.13
C ASN A 171 -4.01 -14.35 -14.88
N TRP A 172 -4.30 -15.07 -13.78
CA TRP A 172 -3.51 -16.23 -13.37
C TRP A 172 -3.66 -17.37 -14.39
N GLY A 173 -2.61 -17.58 -15.18
CA GLY A 173 -2.59 -18.59 -16.22
C GLY A 173 -1.41 -18.43 -17.18
N PRO A 174 -1.29 -19.33 -18.17
CA PRO A 174 -0.27 -19.26 -19.21
C PRO A 174 -0.29 -17.95 -20.03
N GLU A 175 -1.43 -17.26 -20.06
CA GLU A 175 -1.61 -15.97 -20.74
C GLU A 175 -0.84 -14.82 -20.08
N LEU A 176 -0.28 -15.01 -18.88
CA LEU A 176 0.69 -14.08 -18.30
C LEU A 176 1.88 -13.80 -19.23
N LYS A 177 2.20 -14.72 -20.15
CA LYS A 177 3.20 -14.49 -21.22
C LYS A 177 2.92 -13.24 -22.06
N ASN A 178 1.67 -12.77 -22.12
CA ASN A 178 1.26 -11.57 -22.85
C ASN A 178 1.31 -10.30 -21.97
N CYS A 179 1.86 -10.38 -20.76
CA CYS A 179 1.93 -9.27 -19.82
C CYS A 179 3.37 -8.82 -19.60
N ILE A 180 3.58 -7.50 -19.58
CA ILE A 180 4.81 -6.87 -19.07
C ILE A 180 4.39 -6.00 -17.90
N ILE A 181 5.00 -6.17 -16.72
CA ILE A 181 4.67 -5.38 -15.53
C ILE A 181 5.80 -4.42 -15.20
N PHE A 182 5.54 -3.12 -15.31
CA PHE A 182 6.41 -2.05 -14.81
C PHE A 182 5.94 -1.67 -13.41
N SER A 183 6.63 -2.14 -12.36
CA SER A 183 6.20 -1.93 -10.97
C SER A 183 7.38 -1.95 -10.01
N ASN A 184 7.10 -1.84 -8.72
CA ASN A 184 8.10 -2.14 -7.69
C ASN A 184 8.72 -3.53 -7.90
N SER A 185 10.01 -3.65 -7.59
CA SER A 185 10.78 -4.88 -7.68
C SER A 185 10.15 -6.03 -6.88
N PHE A 186 9.85 -7.15 -7.55
CA PHE A 186 9.33 -8.34 -6.90
C PHE A 186 10.35 -8.92 -5.92
N SER A 187 11.63 -8.93 -6.31
CA SER A 187 12.74 -9.37 -5.45
C SER A 187 12.78 -8.59 -4.13
N LYS A 188 12.67 -7.25 -4.17
CA LYS A 188 12.62 -6.43 -2.94
C LYS A 188 11.36 -6.68 -2.12
N ILE A 189 10.21 -6.90 -2.77
CA ILE A 189 8.96 -7.23 -2.07
C ILE A 189 9.13 -8.52 -1.26
N ILE A 190 9.71 -9.57 -1.85
CA ILE A 190 9.86 -10.85 -1.16
C ILE A 190 10.93 -10.81 -0.05
N GLU A 191 12.00 -10.05 -0.23
CA GLU A 191 13.09 -9.91 0.75
C GLU A 191 12.64 -9.10 1.97
N SER A 192 11.72 -8.15 1.79
CA SER A 192 11.27 -7.24 2.86
C SER A 192 10.32 -7.88 3.87
N GLN A 193 9.73 -9.04 3.60
CA GLN A 193 8.67 -9.63 4.43
C GLN A 193 8.81 -11.16 4.62
N PRO A 194 8.47 -11.70 5.80
CA PRO A 194 8.43 -13.15 6.00
C PRO A 194 7.40 -13.85 5.11
N LYS A 195 7.69 -15.08 4.66
CA LYS A 195 6.80 -15.91 3.81
C LYS A 195 5.35 -15.97 4.28
N ARG A 196 5.13 -16.10 5.59
CA ARG A 196 3.77 -16.13 6.20
C ARG A 196 2.95 -14.86 5.92
N VAL A 197 3.61 -13.71 5.82
CA VAL A 197 2.97 -12.42 5.51
C VAL A 197 2.71 -12.33 4.02
N LEU A 198 3.73 -12.65 3.21
CA LEU A 198 3.64 -12.66 1.75
C LEU A 198 2.51 -13.55 1.24
N ASN A 199 2.35 -14.76 1.78
CA ASN A 199 1.26 -15.67 1.38
C ASN A 199 -0.14 -15.04 1.56
N VAL A 200 -0.30 -14.11 2.50
CA VAL A 200 -1.59 -13.43 2.76
C VAL A 200 -1.72 -12.13 1.98
N SER A 201 -0.62 -11.38 1.81
CA SER A 201 -0.67 -10.03 1.22
C SER A 201 -0.19 -9.93 -0.24
N ALA A 202 0.51 -10.95 -0.73
CA ALA A 202 1.22 -10.95 -2.01
C ALA A 202 1.48 -12.39 -2.54
N GLY A 203 0.56 -13.33 -2.28
CA GLY A 203 0.77 -14.75 -2.59
C GLY A 203 1.02 -15.03 -4.07
N TYR A 204 0.34 -14.32 -4.98
CA TYR A 204 0.53 -14.50 -6.42
C TYR A 204 1.88 -13.98 -6.90
N ILE A 205 2.36 -12.85 -6.34
CA ILE A 205 3.74 -12.36 -6.58
C ILE A 205 4.75 -13.39 -6.09
N PHE A 206 4.57 -13.88 -4.86
CA PHE A 206 5.48 -14.85 -4.24
C PHE A 206 5.56 -16.17 -5.02
N ASN A 207 4.43 -16.63 -5.58
CA ASN A 207 4.38 -17.88 -6.33
C ASN A 207 4.92 -17.76 -7.76
N ILE A 208 4.72 -16.60 -8.42
CA ILE A 208 5.16 -16.43 -9.81
C ILE A 208 6.62 -16.02 -9.94
N ILE A 209 7.24 -15.43 -8.91
CA ILE A 209 8.60 -14.89 -9.00
C ILE A 209 9.65 -15.88 -9.53
N PRO A 210 9.66 -17.19 -9.20
CA PRO A 210 10.66 -18.12 -9.74
C PRO A 210 10.56 -18.30 -11.26
N TYR A 211 9.39 -18.01 -11.82
CA TYR A 211 9.07 -18.14 -13.25
C TYR A 211 9.04 -16.78 -13.97
N THR A 212 9.36 -15.71 -13.24
CA THR A 212 9.40 -14.33 -13.74
C THR A 212 10.84 -13.97 -14.10
N GLU A 213 11.02 -13.22 -15.19
CA GLU A 213 12.28 -12.52 -15.46
C GLU A 213 12.12 -11.05 -15.06
N GLU A 214 12.95 -10.62 -14.10
CA GLU A 214 12.94 -9.26 -13.55
C GLU A 214 14.15 -8.49 -14.08
N PHE A 215 13.88 -7.40 -14.79
CA PHE A 215 14.88 -6.44 -15.23
C PHE A 215 14.90 -5.25 -14.28
N SER A 216 15.92 -5.22 -13.42
CA SER A 216 16.24 -4.04 -12.62
C SER A 216 16.53 -2.85 -13.52
N LEU A 217 16.01 -1.68 -13.13
CA LEU A 217 16.26 -0.41 -13.79
C LEU A 217 17.23 0.42 -12.96
N ASP A 218 18.31 0.86 -13.60
CA ASP A 218 19.22 1.80 -12.97
C ASP A 218 18.51 3.12 -12.74
N ASN A 219 18.57 3.60 -11.51
CA ASN A 219 17.99 4.88 -11.14
C ASN A 219 18.90 6.04 -11.59
N SER A 220 19.07 6.17 -12.90
CA SER A 220 19.93 7.17 -13.55
C SER A 220 19.25 8.53 -13.68
N PHE A 221 17.94 8.63 -13.40
CA PHE A 221 17.21 9.89 -13.48
C PHE A 221 17.73 10.92 -12.46
N ARG A 222 17.55 12.22 -12.75
CA ARG A 222 18.10 13.29 -11.90
C ARG A 222 17.45 13.33 -10.50
N TYR A 223 16.16 12.97 -10.42
CA TYR A 223 15.42 12.85 -9.17
C TYR A 223 15.33 11.37 -8.79
N LYS A 224 16.14 10.98 -7.81
CA LYS A 224 16.34 9.57 -7.45
C LYS A 224 15.14 8.95 -6.74
N ASP A 225 14.26 9.75 -6.17
CA ASP A 225 13.04 9.33 -5.48
C ASP A 225 11.87 9.02 -6.43
N ILE A 226 11.95 9.40 -7.70
CA ILE A 226 10.81 9.25 -8.61
C ILE A 226 10.69 7.83 -9.17
N PHE A 227 11.83 7.21 -9.45
CA PHE A 227 11.93 5.92 -10.13
C PHE A 227 12.79 4.90 -9.37
N ASN A 228 13.01 5.10 -8.07
CA ASN A 228 13.68 4.10 -7.23
C ASN A 228 12.86 2.81 -7.14
N ASP A 229 13.53 1.69 -6.90
CA ASP A 229 12.87 0.41 -6.60
C ASP A 229 11.87 -0.09 -7.65
N ILE A 230 11.92 0.44 -8.88
CA ILE A 230 11.12 0.00 -10.02
C ILE A 230 11.90 -1.01 -10.87
N ALA A 231 11.18 -2.02 -11.37
CA ALA A 231 11.68 -3.03 -12.29
C ALA A 231 10.62 -3.35 -13.37
N ILE A 232 11.09 -3.97 -14.45
CA ILE A 232 10.23 -4.55 -15.49
C ILE A 232 10.19 -6.06 -15.29
N HIS A 233 9.00 -6.63 -15.28
CA HIS A 233 8.78 -8.05 -15.07
C HIS A 233 8.12 -8.64 -16.30
N ILE A 234 8.68 -9.73 -16.82
CA ILE A 234 8.08 -10.51 -17.90
C ILE A 234 7.95 -11.98 -17.50
N PHE A 235 7.12 -12.70 -18.23
CA PHE A 235 6.82 -14.11 -17.96
C PHE A 235 7.15 -14.95 -19.21
N PRO A 236 8.41 -15.41 -19.36
CA PRO A 236 8.83 -16.14 -20.55
C PRO A 236 7.99 -17.39 -20.77
N HIS A 237 7.55 -17.62 -22.00
CA HIS A 237 6.69 -18.77 -22.34
C HIS A 237 7.30 -20.10 -21.92
N GLU A 238 8.62 -20.28 -22.10
CA GLU A 238 9.34 -21.50 -21.72
C GLU A 238 9.27 -21.78 -20.21
N ARG A 239 9.35 -20.74 -19.37
CA ARG A 239 9.23 -20.88 -17.91
C ARG A 239 7.80 -21.21 -17.52
N LEU A 240 6.82 -20.56 -18.15
CA LEU A 240 5.40 -20.83 -17.86
C LEU A 240 4.95 -22.21 -18.35
N ALA A 241 5.48 -22.70 -19.48
CA ALA A 241 5.17 -24.01 -20.03
C ALA A 241 5.67 -25.17 -19.16
N SER A 242 6.64 -24.91 -18.27
CA SER A 242 7.13 -25.91 -17.30
C SER A 242 6.18 -26.14 -16.12
N LEU A 243 5.16 -25.29 -15.94
CA LEU A 243 4.23 -25.34 -14.82
C LEU A 243 3.10 -26.35 -15.04
N SER A 244 2.78 -27.11 -14.00
CA SER A 244 1.65 -28.04 -14.00
C SER A 244 0.31 -27.31 -13.90
N GLN A 245 -0.77 -28.00 -14.28
CA GLN A 245 -2.12 -27.48 -14.10
C GLN A 245 -2.44 -27.17 -12.63
N ASP A 246 -1.87 -27.91 -11.68
CA ASP A 246 -2.07 -27.67 -10.24
C ASP A 246 -1.55 -26.30 -9.79
N PHE A 247 -0.49 -25.78 -10.40
CA PHE A 247 -0.01 -24.43 -10.13
C PHE A 247 -1.05 -23.37 -10.52
N TRP A 248 -1.67 -23.55 -11.68
CA TRP A 248 -2.70 -22.65 -12.19
C TRP A 248 -4.05 -22.83 -11.51
N ASN A 249 -4.30 -23.97 -10.86
CA ASN A 249 -5.52 -24.22 -10.10
C ASN A 249 -5.61 -23.35 -8.82
N LEU A 250 -4.53 -22.69 -8.41
CA LEU A 250 -4.58 -21.64 -7.40
C LEU A 250 -5.42 -20.46 -7.92
N CYS A 251 -6.66 -20.34 -7.45
CA CYS A 251 -7.62 -19.34 -7.94
C CYS A 251 -8.35 -18.58 -6.83
N GLU A 252 -7.94 -18.76 -5.56
CA GLU A 252 -8.55 -18.05 -4.44
C GLU A 252 -8.29 -16.54 -4.54
N GLU A 253 -9.38 -15.76 -4.54
CA GLU A 253 -9.28 -14.30 -4.57
C GLU A 253 -8.50 -13.78 -3.35
N PRO A 254 -7.49 -12.90 -3.54
CA PRO A 254 -6.78 -12.27 -2.44
C PRO A 254 -7.72 -11.53 -1.49
N GLN A 255 -7.66 -11.86 -0.20
CA GLN A 255 -8.47 -11.22 0.84
C GLN A 255 -7.58 -10.42 1.80
N TYR A 256 -7.58 -9.10 1.66
CA TYR A 256 -6.78 -8.20 2.50
C TYR A 256 -7.50 -7.84 3.79
N LYS A 257 -7.06 -8.43 4.90
CA LYS A 257 -7.70 -8.33 6.22
C LYS A 257 -7.45 -7.00 6.94
N VAL A 258 -7.74 -5.85 6.33
CA VAL A 258 -7.75 -4.55 7.03
C VAL A 258 -8.84 -4.52 8.12
N VAL A 259 -9.97 -5.17 7.84
CA VAL A 259 -11.15 -5.21 8.71
C VAL A 259 -10.96 -6.13 9.92
N ARG A 260 -10.11 -7.17 9.83
CA ARG A 260 -9.92 -8.13 10.93
C ARG A 260 -9.17 -7.49 12.11
N THR A 261 -8.07 -6.80 11.82
CA THR A 261 -7.27 -6.11 12.85
C THR A 261 -8.10 -5.04 13.55
N LEU A 262 -8.90 -4.27 12.80
CA LEU A 262 -9.83 -3.30 13.37
C LEU A 262 -10.88 -3.97 14.27
N ARG A 263 -11.53 -5.05 13.82
CA ARG A 263 -12.52 -5.78 14.63
C ARG A 263 -11.91 -6.35 15.91
N GLN A 264 -10.70 -6.90 15.83
CA GLN A 264 -9.99 -7.44 17.00
C GLN A 264 -9.61 -6.33 17.98
N LEU A 265 -9.10 -5.20 17.48
CA LEU A 265 -8.76 -4.04 18.32
C LEU A 265 -9.99 -3.50 19.04
N ILE A 266 -11.11 -3.36 18.33
CA ILE A 266 -12.40 -2.95 18.90
C ILE A 266 -12.90 -3.97 19.94
N SER A 267 -12.71 -5.26 19.69
CA SER A 267 -13.10 -6.33 20.64
C SER A 267 -12.28 -6.30 21.93
N GLU A 268 -10.98 -6.05 21.85
CA GLU A 268 -10.14 -5.89 23.05
C GLU A 268 -10.50 -4.62 23.82
N ILE A 269 -10.72 -3.49 23.13
CA ILE A 269 -11.18 -2.25 23.77
C ILE A 269 -12.52 -2.46 24.49
N ARG A 270 -13.43 -3.25 23.92
CA ARG A 270 -14.69 -3.63 24.57
C ARG A 270 -14.49 -4.38 25.88
N TYR A 271 -13.45 -5.20 25.99
CA TYR A 271 -13.15 -5.94 27.21
C TYR A 271 -12.67 -5.02 28.34
N PHE A 272 -11.90 -3.99 28.02
CA PHE A 272 -11.36 -3.04 28.99
C PHE A 272 -12.29 -1.86 29.29
N SER A 273 -13.17 -1.49 28.36
CA SER A 273 -14.11 -0.39 28.54
C SER A 273 -15.33 -0.81 29.35
N SER A 274 -15.69 0.00 30.35
CA SER A 274 -16.90 -0.19 31.16
C SER A 274 -18.16 0.37 30.48
N GLU A 275 -18.05 0.96 29.28
CA GLU A 275 -19.15 1.62 28.60
C GLU A 275 -20.07 0.63 27.87
N LYS A 276 -21.37 0.66 28.20
CA LYS A 276 -22.40 -0.25 27.65
C LYS A 276 -22.64 -0.08 26.14
N LYS A 277 -22.23 1.05 25.53
CA LYS A 277 -22.39 1.32 24.10
C LYS A 277 -21.07 1.78 23.48
N LEU A 278 -20.46 0.88 22.70
CA LEU A 278 -19.20 1.14 22.01
C LEU A 278 -19.25 2.29 21.00
N GLN A 279 -20.44 2.59 20.49
CA GLN A 279 -20.64 3.67 19.52
C GLN A 279 -20.46 5.06 20.14
N ASP A 280 -20.49 5.18 21.47
CA ASP A 280 -20.36 6.46 22.17
C ASP A 280 -18.92 6.74 22.63
N SER A 281 -18.07 5.71 22.67
CA SER A 281 -16.67 5.83 23.05
C SER A 281 -15.90 6.70 22.07
N LEU A 282 -15.38 7.84 22.56
CA LEU A 282 -14.55 8.77 21.78
C LEU A 282 -13.32 8.07 21.18
N LEU A 283 -12.77 7.07 21.89
CA LEU A 283 -11.64 6.27 21.43
C LEU A 283 -12.01 5.41 20.21
N VAL A 284 -13.17 4.72 20.27
CA VAL A 284 -13.64 3.88 19.15
C VAL A 284 -13.98 4.75 17.94
N LYS A 285 -14.62 5.91 18.15
CA LYS A 285 -14.87 6.89 17.08
C LYS A 285 -13.57 7.38 16.44
N TYR A 286 -12.57 7.72 17.25
CA TYR A 286 -11.28 8.16 16.75
C TYR A 286 -10.55 7.05 15.97
N ILE A 287 -10.53 5.81 16.47
CA ILE A 287 -9.92 4.67 15.78
C ILE A 287 -10.64 4.39 14.45
N MET A 288 -11.98 4.38 14.46
CA MET A 288 -12.78 4.20 13.23
C MET A 288 -12.54 5.32 12.23
N MET A 289 -12.37 6.56 12.70
CA MET A 289 -12.01 7.72 11.88
C MET A 289 -10.58 7.61 11.33
N GLN A 290 -9.59 7.18 12.11
CA GLN A 290 -8.23 6.94 11.62
C GLN A 290 -8.23 5.80 10.60
N PHE A 291 -8.88 4.68 10.89
CA PHE A 291 -9.00 3.59 9.94
C PHE A 291 -9.75 4.00 8.67
N HIS A 292 -10.80 4.82 8.74
CA HIS A 292 -11.45 5.39 7.54
C HIS A 292 -10.52 6.33 6.81
N LYS A 293 -9.88 7.27 7.51
CA LYS A 293 -8.89 8.19 6.95
C LYS A 293 -7.80 7.44 6.18
N TYR A 294 -7.27 6.35 6.73
CA TYR A 294 -6.24 5.50 6.12
C TYR A 294 -6.79 4.34 5.24
N LYS A 295 -8.11 4.20 5.14
CA LYS A 295 -8.82 3.30 4.21
C LYS A 295 -9.23 4.03 2.93
N GLU A 296 -9.53 5.33 3.04
CA GLU A 296 -9.94 6.24 1.96
C GLU A 296 -8.84 7.22 1.53
N THR A 297 -7.68 7.26 2.22
CA THR A 297 -6.51 7.93 1.62
C THR A 297 -5.93 7.01 0.57
N ASP A 298 -6.46 7.17 -0.62
CA ASP A 298 -5.86 6.75 -1.88
C ASP A 298 -4.55 7.52 -2.18
N GLN A 299 -4.14 8.44 -1.31
CA GLN A 299 -2.92 9.22 -1.44
C GLN A 299 -1.68 8.41 -1.03
N GLN A 300 -1.03 7.82 -2.04
CA GLN A 300 0.43 7.77 -2.25
C GLN A 300 1.38 7.50 -1.08
N LEU A 301 0.92 6.88 0.01
CA LEU A 301 1.76 6.36 1.08
C LEU A 301 1.20 5.01 1.52
N CYS A 302 1.51 3.97 0.72
CA CYS A 302 1.43 2.57 1.17
C CYS A 302 2.04 2.41 2.58
N LYS A 303 3.09 3.20 2.87
CA LYS A 303 3.70 3.33 4.19
C LYS A 303 2.72 3.77 5.29
N ALA A 304 1.87 4.78 5.08
CA ALA A 304 0.95 5.27 6.11
C ALA A 304 -0.15 4.25 6.44
N GLN A 305 -0.64 3.52 5.42
CA GLN A 305 -1.59 2.44 5.64
C GLN A 305 -0.93 1.23 6.33
N GLU A 306 0.28 0.86 5.92
CA GLU A 306 1.05 -0.21 6.57
C GLU A 306 1.49 0.17 7.99
N GLU A 307 1.88 1.42 8.23
CA GLU A 307 2.17 2.01 9.55
C GLU A 307 0.91 1.97 10.41
N MET A 308 -0.26 2.32 9.87
CA MET A 308 -1.51 2.26 10.63
C MET A 308 -1.90 0.81 10.95
N LYS A 309 -1.70 -0.13 10.03
CA LYS A 309 -1.89 -1.57 10.29
C LYS A 309 -0.91 -2.08 11.35
N PHE A 310 0.36 -1.67 11.28
CA PHE A 310 1.40 -2.03 12.22
C PHE A 310 1.09 -1.46 13.61
N LEU A 311 0.75 -0.18 13.67
CA LEU A 311 0.35 0.52 14.89
C LEU A 311 -0.87 -0.16 15.54
N ALA A 312 -1.91 -0.46 14.76
CA ALA A 312 -3.07 -1.19 15.25
C ALA A 312 -2.72 -2.59 15.76
N SER A 313 -1.82 -3.30 15.08
CA SER A 313 -1.37 -4.64 15.50
C SER A 313 -0.55 -4.58 16.79
N SER A 314 0.30 -3.57 16.95
CA SER A 314 1.07 -3.31 18.16
C SER A 314 0.17 -3.00 19.35
N TYR A 315 -0.83 -2.13 19.18
CA TYR A 315 -1.82 -1.85 20.23
C TYR A 315 -2.69 -3.05 20.56
N LEU A 316 -3.10 -3.83 19.55
CA LEU A 316 -3.84 -5.06 19.77
C LEU A 316 -3.01 -6.05 20.63
N CYS A 317 -1.73 -6.23 20.30
CA CYS A 317 -0.81 -7.06 21.06
C CYS A 317 -0.66 -6.58 22.51
N TYR A 318 -0.51 -5.27 22.71
CA TYR A 318 -0.42 -4.65 24.03
C TYR A 318 -1.69 -4.91 24.87
N LEU A 319 -2.87 -4.59 24.35
CA LEU A 319 -4.14 -4.78 25.05
C LEU A 319 -4.39 -6.26 25.39
N HIS A 320 -4.14 -7.14 24.43
CA HIS A 320 -4.27 -8.58 24.64
C HIS A 320 -3.30 -9.08 25.74
N SER A 321 -2.07 -8.56 25.78
CA SER A 321 -1.08 -8.91 26.79
C SER A 321 -1.48 -8.38 28.17
N GLN A 322 -2.04 -7.16 28.26
CA GLN A 322 -2.61 -6.64 29.49
C GLN A 322 -3.77 -7.50 30.00
N ARG A 323 -4.61 -8.02 29.10
CA ARG A 323 -5.74 -8.86 29.50
C ARG A 323 -5.23 -10.15 30.12
N ARG A 324 -4.30 -10.83 29.43
CA ARG A 324 -3.65 -12.04 29.93
C ARG A 324 -2.91 -11.79 31.24
N TYR A 325 -2.24 -10.66 31.37
CA TYR A 325 -1.58 -10.28 32.63
C TYR A 325 -2.61 -10.14 33.76
N LYS A 326 -3.76 -9.51 33.50
CA LYS A 326 -4.85 -9.43 34.48
C LYS A 326 -5.42 -10.80 34.83
N GLU A 327 -5.67 -11.66 33.85
CA GLU A 327 -6.10 -13.05 34.08
C GLU A 327 -5.10 -13.81 34.98
N ILE A 328 -3.79 -13.66 34.71
CA ILE A 328 -2.72 -14.25 35.52
C ILE A 328 -2.71 -13.63 36.93
N CYS A 329 -2.85 -12.31 37.06
CA CYS A 329 -2.92 -11.67 38.37
C CYS A 329 -4.16 -12.12 39.15
N ASP A 330 -5.33 -12.20 38.53
CA ASP A 330 -6.55 -12.67 39.18
C ASP A 330 -6.40 -14.15 39.60
N GLN A 331 -5.69 -14.96 38.81
CA GLN A 331 -5.45 -16.37 39.10
C GLN A 331 -4.35 -16.61 40.14
N TYR A 332 -3.28 -15.83 40.15
CA TYR A 332 -2.05 -16.11 40.92
C TYR A 332 -1.69 -15.05 41.97
N HIS A 333 -2.26 -13.85 41.90
CA HIS A 333 -1.97 -12.76 42.83
C HIS A 333 -3.01 -12.73 43.95
N VAL A 334 -2.58 -13.03 45.18
CA VAL A 334 -3.41 -12.93 46.39
C VAL A 334 -2.80 -11.87 47.31
N LYS A 335 -3.63 -11.06 47.96
CA LYS A 335 -3.21 -10.03 48.93
C LYS A 335 -2.77 -10.62 50.29
N GLY A 336 -2.17 -11.82 50.31
CA GLY A 336 -1.79 -12.57 51.52
C GLY A 336 -1.33 -14.00 51.23
N GLU A 337 -0.97 -14.76 52.27
CA GLU A 337 -0.63 -16.19 52.15
C GLU A 337 -1.88 -17.02 51.85
N ARG A 338 -1.78 -17.91 50.87
CA ARG A 338 -2.83 -18.87 50.49
C ARG A 338 -2.85 -20.03 51.46
N SER A 339 -4.03 -20.59 51.71
CA SER A 339 -4.11 -21.83 52.49
C SER A 339 -3.48 -23.01 51.72
N VAL A 340 -3.07 -24.05 52.46
CA VAL A 340 -2.51 -25.29 51.88
C VAL A 340 -3.49 -25.95 50.92
N LYS A 341 -4.80 -25.88 51.22
CA LYS A 341 -5.87 -26.42 50.38
C LYS A 341 -5.98 -25.70 49.03
N GLU A 342 -6.08 -24.37 49.06
CA GLU A 342 -6.22 -23.54 47.85
C GLU A 342 -4.98 -23.65 46.95
N THR A 343 -3.80 -23.82 47.55
CA THR A 343 -2.55 -24.03 46.79
C THR A 343 -2.51 -25.41 46.14
N ALA A 344 -2.96 -26.46 46.85
CA ALA A 344 -3.06 -27.80 46.29
C ALA A 344 -4.05 -27.83 45.11
N ASP A 345 -5.24 -27.27 45.28
CA ASP A 345 -6.28 -27.23 44.23
C ASP A 345 -5.81 -26.46 42.98
N MET A 346 -5.11 -25.33 43.17
CA MET A 346 -4.56 -24.55 42.06
C MET A 346 -3.49 -25.29 41.25
N MET A 347 -2.69 -26.10 41.94
CA MET A 347 -1.65 -26.92 41.33
C MET A 347 -2.18 -28.26 40.80
N GLY A 348 -3.49 -28.52 40.95
CA GLY A 348 -4.15 -29.76 40.49
C GLY A 348 -3.98 -30.96 41.44
N PHE A 349 -3.69 -30.73 42.71
CA PHE A 349 -3.51 -31.75 43.75
C PHE A 349 -4.67 -31.74 44.76
N LYS A 350 -5.01 -32.92 45.29
CA LYS A 350 -5.96 -33.08 46.42
C LYS A 350 -5.20 -33.13 47.74
N LEU A 351 -5.85 -32.77 48.86
CA LEU A 351 -5.26 -32.96 50.18
C LEU A 351 -5.30 -34.44 50.62
N PRO A 352 -4.40 -34.88 51.52
CA PRO A 352 -4.34 -36.27 52.00
C PRO A 352 -5.65 -36.80 52.64
N HIS A 353 -6.52 -35.90 53.07
CA HIS A 353 -7.80 -36.21 53.71
C HIS A 353 -9.01 -36.01 52.79
N ASP A 354 -8.82 -35.55 51.55
CA ASP A 354 -9.91 -35.44 50.58
C ASP A 354 -10.26 -36.82 50.00
N PRO A 355 -11.55 -37.13 49.78
CA PRO A 355 -11.97 -38.40 49.20
C PRO A 355 -11.36 -38.58 47.80
N LYS A 356 -10.90 -39.80 47.54
CA LYS A 356 -10.22 -40.20 46.30
C LYS A 356 -11.08 -39.91 45.07
#